data_AF-A0A7D9E6U2-F1
#
_entry.id   AF-A0A7D9E6U2-F1
#
_cell.length_a   1.000
_cell.length_b   1.000
_cell.length_c   1.000
_cell.angle_alpha   90.00
_cell.angle_beta   90.00
_cell.angle_gamma   90.00
#
_symmetry.space_group_name_H-M   'P 1'
#
loop_
_entity.id
_entity.type
_entity.pdbx_description
1 polymer ?
#
loop_
_entity_poly.entity_id
_entity_poly.type
_entity_poly.pdbx_seq_one_letter_code
_entity_poly.pdbx_strand_id
1 'polypeptide(L)'
;MANLQDQELTHVKIAWVIRDIAEGVNNENVDLMKLRLDYVNRMSVTLGLPEEVINAFSLVYQQLDRMSERMVESRDVDVQYHPYVICSGRGRPRISISQEQLSFLVDQGFTVKEMSSILGVGQRTVERRLAAFDLSIKAKYSNINDEDLDELVNAAQNENSSIGIRMLKGSLFSKGYRIQREQIKQSLRTNPNGAVQ
;
A
#
# COMPACT_ATOMS: atom_id res chain seq x y z
N MET A 1 5.23 6.36 32.31
CA MET A 1 6.16 7.10 31.45
C MET A 1 6.20 6.37 30.12
N ALA A 2 5.27 6.70 29.20
CA ALA A 2 5.30 6.16 27.85
C ALA A 2 6.57 6.68 27.17
N ASN A 3 7.35 5.75 26.65
CA ASN A 3 8.74 5.91 26.29
C ASN A 3 8.92 6.96 25.18
N LEU A 4 9.87 7.89 25.33
CA LEU A 4 10.16 8.93 24.32
C LEU A 4 10.44 8.33 22.94
N GLN A 5 11.03 7.13 22.89
CA GLN A 5 11.22 6.35 21.66
C GLN A 5 9.91 5.94 20.97
N ASP A 6 8.85 5.69 21.74
CA ASP A 6 7.55 5.26 21.20
C ASP A 6 6.79 6.46 20.59
N GLN A 7 6.98 7.65 21.17
CA GLN A 7 6.48 8.91 20.61
C GLN A 7 7.22 9.30 19.32
N GLU A 8 8.56 9.19 19.30
CA GLU A 8 9.36 9.43 18.09
C GLU A 8 8.98 8.47 16.96
N LEU A 9 8.82 7.19 17.27
CA LEU A 9 8.41 6.17 16.31
C LEU A 9 7.01 6.45 15.75
N THR A 10 6.08 6.89 16.60
CA THR A 10 4.72 7.25 16.19
C THR A 10 4.72 8.49 15.29
N HIS A 11 5.51 9.51 15.62
CA HIS A 11 5.63 10.72 14.83
C HIS A 11 6.21 10.44 13.44
N VAL A 12 7.24 9.58 13.35
CA VAL A 12 7.80 9.13 12.07
C VAL A 12 6.74 8.38 11.26
N LYS A 13 6.03 7.41 11.86
CA LYS A 13 4.96 6.65 11.18
C LYS A 13 3.83 7.55 10.66
N ILE A 14 3.43 8.56 11.42
CA ILE A 14 2.42 9.55 10.99
C ILE A 14 2.95 10.41 9.83
N ALA A 15 4.20 10.88 9.91
CA ALA A 15 4.82 11.67 8.85
C ALA A 15 4.92 10.89 7.52
N TRP A 16 5.20 9.58 7.58
CA TRP A 16 5.18 8.69 6.40
C TRP A 16 3.81 8.66 5.72
N VAL A 17 2.75 8.50 6.52
CA VAL A 17 1.37 8.46 6.00
C VAL A 17 0.95 9.80 5.44
N ILE A 18 1.25 10.90 6.12
CA ILE A 18 0.92 12.26 5.65
C ILE A 18 1.62 12.56 4.33
N ARG A 19 2.89 12.16 4.19
CA ARG A 19 3.66 12.36 2.95
C ARG A 19 3.05 11.58 1.77
N ASP A 20 2.69 10.32 1.98
CA ASP A 20 2.04 9.48 0.96
C ASP A 20 0.67 10.05 0.54
N ILE A 21 -0.10 10.61 1.49
CA ILE A 21 -1.35 11.32 1.21
C ILE A 21 -1.07 12.61 0.42
N ALA A 22 -0.13 13.44 0.86
CA ALA A 22 0.14 14.76 0.30
C ALA A 22 0.69 14.72 -1.13
N GLU A 23 1.51 13.70 -1.45
CA GLU A 23 2.02 13.47 -2.81
C GLU A 23 0.91 13.03 -3.79
N GLY A 24 -0.25 12.63 -3.26
CA GLY A 24 -1.35 12.04 -4.02
C GLY A 24 -2.59 12.91 -4.26
N VAL A 25 -2.75 14.06 -3.60
CA VAL A 25 -3.98 14.87 -3.73
C VAL A 25 -3.89 15.81 -4.94
N ASN A 26 -4.07 15.28 -6.14
CA ASN A 26 -4.31 16.10 -7.34
C ASN A 26 -5.40 15.49 -8.22
N ASN A 27 -6.61 16.07 -8.15
CA ASN A 27 -7.76 15.84 -9.04
C ASN A 27 -8.08 14.37 -9.36
N GLU A 28 -8.14 13.53 -8.34
CA GLU A 28 -8.30 12.07 -8.49
C GLU A 28 -9.76 11.61 -8.48
N ASN A 29 -10.05 10.55 -9.25
CA ASN A 29 -11.33 9.84 -9.20
C ASN A 29 -11.59 9.33 -7.78
N VAL A 30 -12.83 9.45 -7.28
CA VAL A 30 -13.24 9.06 -5.92
C VAL A 30 -12.83 7.61 -5.59
N ASP A 31 -12.87 6.72 -6.58
CA ASP A 31 -12.44 5.33 -6.39
C ASP A 31 -10.95 5.20 -6.09
N LEU A 32 -10.10 6.00 -6.73
CA LEU A 32 -8.65 6.00 -6.45
C LEU A 32 -8.39 6.52 -5.04
N MET A 33 -9.13 7.55 -4.60
CA MET A 33 -9.02 8.06 -3.23
C MET A 33 -9.42 7.01 -2.19
N LYS A 34 -10.54 6.28 -2.43
CA LYS A 34 -10.96 5.17 -1.56
C LYS A 34 -9.87 4.08 -1.50
N LEU A 35 -9.28 3.71 -2.64
CA LEU A 35 -8.22 2.71 -2.71
C LEU A 35 -6.97 3.10 -1.92
N ARG A 36 -6.56 4.37 -2.00
CA ARG A 36 -5.41 4.91 -1.24
C ARG A 36 -5.69 4.99 0.25
N LEU A 37 -6.89 5.42 0.62
CA LEU A 37 -7.30 5.47 2.02
C LEU A 37 -7.34 4.06 2.63
N ASP A 38 -7.67 3.03 1.85
CA ASP A 38 -7.76 1.63 2.31
C ASP A 38 -6.36 1.08 2.58
N TYR A 39 -5.44 1.44 1.69
CA TYR A 39 -4.03 1.15 1.84
C TYR A 39 -3.46 1.79 3.12
N VAL A 40 -3.69 3.09 3.31
CA VAL A 40 -3.25 3.83 4.49
C VAL A 40 -3.87 3.29 5.76
N ASN A 41 -5.17 2.99 5.78
CA ASN A 41 -5.86 2.43 6.94
C ASN A 41 -5.28 1.07 7.32
N ARG A 42 -5.07 0.18 6.34
CA ARG A 42 -4.42 -1.13 6.56
C ARG A 42 -2.99 -0.96 7.07
N MET A 43 -2.24 0.01 6.55
CA MET A 43 -0.90 0.33 7.06
C MET A 43 -0.95 0.84 8.49
N SER A 44 -1.90 1.71 8.82
CA SER A 44 -2.07 2.31 10.14
C SER A 44 -2.35 1.26 11.21
N VAL A 45 -3.25 0.32 10.91
CA VAL A 45 -3.52 -0.85 11.76
C VAL A 45 -2.27 -1.73 11.90
N THR A 46 -1.54 -1.97 10.80
CA THR A 46 -0.30 -2.77 10.84
C THR A 46 0.80 -2.09 11.67
N LEU A 47 0.88 -0.76 11.63
CA LEU A 47 1.89 0.03 12.32
C LEU A 47 1.53 0.31 13.79
N GLY A 48 0.34 -0.10 14.24
CA GLY A 48 -0.16 0.16 15.60
C GLY A 48 -0.35 1.64 15.88
N LEU A 49 -0.82 2.41 14.89
CA LEU A 49 -1.06 3.84 15.07
C LEU A 49 -2.21 4.07 16.09
N PRO A 50 -2.21 5.23 16.79
CA PRO A 50 -3.25 5.57 17.75
C PRO A 50 -4.66 5.54 17.14
N GLU A 51 -5.64 5.15 17.94
CA GLU A 51 -7.03 5.00 17.52
C GLU A 51 -7.62 6.31 16.98
N GLU A 52 -7.14 7.45 17.46
CA GLU A 52 -7.52 8.78 16.97
C GLU A 52 -7.19 8.97 15.48
N VAL A 53 -6.05 8.42 15.04
CA VAL A 53 -5.61 8.50 13.64
C VAL A 53 -6.48 7.59 12.77
N ILE A 54 -6.81 6.40 13.25
CA ILE A 54 -7.70 5.45 12.56
C ILE A 54 -9.12 6.03 12.43
N ASN A 55 -9.61 6.68 13.48
CA ASN A 55 -10.91 7.35 13.49
C ASN A 55 -10.96 8.55 12.53
N ALA A 56 -9.85 9.28 12.38
CA ALA A 56 -9.75 10.34 11.38
C ALA A 56 -9.87 9.80 9.94
N PHE A 57 -9.25 8.67 9.61
CA PHE A 57 -9.43 8.03 8.30
C PHE A 57 -10.87 7.57 8.07
N SER A 58 -11.53 7.03 9.10
CA SER A 58 -12.95 6.67 9.03
C SER A 58 -13.85 7.87 8.70
N LEU A 59 -13.53 9.06 9.22
CA LEU A 59 -14.27 10.28 8.90
C LEU A 59 -14.06 10.71 7.45
N VAL A 60 -12.84 10.63 6.95
CA VAL A 60 -12.53 10.91 5.53
C VAL A 60 -13.26 9.91 4.62
N TYR A 61 -13.32 8.64 5.02
CA TYR A 61 -14.09 7.60 4.32
C TYR A 61 -15.55 7.97 4.17
N GLN A 62 -16.21 8.30 5.28
CA GLN A 62 -17.62 8.68 5.27
C GLN A 62 -17.86 9.92 4.39
N GLN A 63 -16.92 10.86 4.38
CA GLN A 63 -17.04 12.04 3.54
C GLN A 63 -16.88 11.74 2.05
N LEU A 64 -15.92 10.87 1.68
CA LEU A 64 -15.76 10.39 0.31
C LEU A 64 -16.95 9.55 -0.15
N ASP A 65 -17.55 8.76 0.75
CA ASP A 65 -18.71 7.95 0.45
C ASP A 65 -19.93 8.82 0.15
N ARG A 66 -20.21 9.81 1.00
CA ARG A 66 -21.23 10.85 0.76
C ARG A 66 -21.01 11.61 -0.55
N MET A 67 -19.75 11.81 -0.96
CA MET A 67 -19.42 12.43 -2.24
C MET A 67 -19.69 11.48 -3.43
N SER A 68 -19.51 10.17 -3.27
CA SER A 68 -19.83 9.16 -4.29
C SER A 68 -21.33 8.82 -4.39
N GLU A 69 -22.09 8.93 -3.29
CA GLU A 69 -23.51 8.57 -3.18
C GLU A 69 -24.48 9.48 -3.98
N ARG A 70 -23.98 10.44 -4.79
CA ARG A 70 -24.83 11.10 -5.80
C ARG A 70 -25.26 10.18 -6.95
N MET A 71 -24.73 8.95 -7.03
CA MET A 71 -25.25 7.91 -7.91
C MET A 71 -25.15 6.54 -7.22
N VAL A 72 -26.31 5.90 -7.01
CA VAL A 72 -26.57 4.51 -6.58
C VAL A 72 -26.78 4.29 -5.07
N GLU A 73 -28.05 4.07 -4.73
CA GLU A 73 -28.57 3.63 -3.42
C GLU A 73 -28.22 2.16 -3.10
N SER A 74 -27.97 1.92 -1.79
CA SER A 74 -28.10 0.66 -1.05
C SER A 74 -26.96 -0.36 -1.18
N ARG A 75 -25.95 -0.37 -0.29
CA ARG A 75 -25.86 -0.92 1.11
C ARG A 75 -25.12 -2.26 1.15
N ASP A 76 -23.89 -2.23 1.65
CA ASP A 76 -23.46 -2.83 2.93
C ASP A 76 -22.15 -2.16 3.36
N VAL A 77 -22.02 -1.81 4.65
CA VAL A 77 -20.83 -1.15 5.22
C VAL A 77 -19.78 -2.23 5.51
N ASP A 78 -19.16 -2.76 4.47
CA ASP A 78 -17.88 -3.44 4.60
C ASP A 78 -16.78 -2.43 4.21
N VAL A 79 -15.72 -2.33 5.01
CA VAL A 79 -14.58 -1.39 4.82
C VAL A 79 -13.67 -1.92 3.71
N GLN A 80 -14.26 -2.43 2.64
CA GLN A 80 -13.58 -3.08 1.54
C GLN A 80 -13.80 -2.26 0.27
N TYR A 81 -12.74 -1.99 -0.48
CA TYR A 81 -12.82 -1.35 -1.78
C TYR A 81 -13.86 -2.03 -2.69
N HIS A 82 -14.86 -1.27 -3.13
CA HIS A 82 -15.85 -1.68 -4.12
C HIS A 82 -15.56 -0.95 -5.43
N PRO A 83 -15.20 -1.65 -6.52
CA PRO A 83 -14.88 -0.99 -7.78
C PRO A 83 -16.13 -0.40 -8.43
N TYR A 84 -15.99 0.75 -9.08
CA TYR A 84 -17.08 1.33 -9.86
C TYR A 84 -17.49 0.44 -11.04
N VAL A 85 -18.79 0.24 -11.15
CA VAL A 85 -19.43 -0.64 -12.13
C VAL A 85 -20.10 0.22 -13.20
N ILE A 86 -19.62 0.14 -14.45
CA ILE A 86 -20.29 0.79 -15.57
C ILE A 86 -21.43 -0.12 -16.05
N CYS A 87 -22.67 0.32 -15.80
CA CYS A 87 -23.87 -0.33 -16.32
C CYS A 87 -24.07 0.01 -17.81
N SER A 88 -23.46 -0.78 -18.70
CA SER A 88 -23.64 -0.67 -20.16
C SER A 88 -24.64 -1.71 -20.66
N GLY A 89 -25.95 -1.46 -20.54
CA GLY A 89 -27.00 -2.27 -21.18
C GLY A 89 -27.02 -3.77 -20.81
N ARG A 90 -27.60 -4.61 -21.70
CA ARG A 90 -27.75 -6.07 -21.50
C ARG A 90 -26.40 -6.78 -21.40
N GLY A 91 -26.14 -7.44 -20.26
CA GLY A 91 -24.94 -8.25 -20.03
C GLY A 91 -24.42 -8.13 -18.59
N ARG A 92 -23.33 -8.85 -18.25
CA ARG A 92 -22.64 -8.68 -16.96
C ARG A 92 -22.00 -7.28 -16.94
N PRO A 93 -22.28 -6.44 -15.93
CA PRO A 93 -21.75 -5.09 -15.85
C PRO A 93 -20.21 -5.04 -15.95
N ARG A 94 -19.68 -4.03 -16.65
CA ARG A 94 -18.23 -3.91 -16.88
C ARG A 94 -17.60 -3.16 -15.72
N ILE A 95 -16.65 -3.81 -15.05
CA ILE A 95 -15.84 -3.18 -14.01
C ILE A 95 -14.85 -2.23 -14.70
N SER A 96 -14.91 -0.93 -14.36
CA SER A 96 -13.95 0.06 -14.84
C SER A 96 -12.77 0.16 -13.90
N ILE A 97 -11.63 -0.37 -14.34
CA ILE A 97 -10.34 -0.20 -13.67
C ILE A 97 -9.57 0.88 -14.43
N SER A 98 -9.24 1.97 -13.76
CA SER A 98 -8.46 3.06 -14.35
C SER A 98 -6.97 2.70 -14.41
N GLN A 99 -6.21 3.40 -15.26
CA GLN A 99 -4.76 3.21 -15.34
C GLN A 99 -4.09 3.63 -14.03
N GLU A 100 -4.57 4.72 -13.42
CA GLU A 100 -4.05 5.29 -12.19
C GLU A 100 -4.23 4.33 -11.00
N GLN A 101 -5.35 3.63 -10.93
CA GLN A 101 -5.59 2.59 -9.91
C GLN A 101 -4.57 1.46 -10.02
N LEU A 102 -4.33 0.96 -11.24
CA LEU A 102 -3.34 -0.09 -11.46
C LEU A 102 -1.92 0.44 -11.26
N SER A 103 -1.60 1.67 -11.69
CA SER A 103 -0.30 2.27 -11.44
C SER A 103 -0.05 2.38 -9.95
N PHE A 104 -1.00 2.90 -9.17
CA PHE A 104 -0.88 2.99 -7.72
C PHE A 104 -0.64 1.62 -7.10
N LEU A 105 -1.45 0.61 -7.43
CA LEU A 105 -1.26 -0.74 -6.88
C LEU A 105 0.07 -1.36 -7.28
N VAL A 106 0.50 -1.12 -8.53
CA VAL A 106 1.82 -1.51 -8.98
C VAL A 106 2.86 -0.79 -8.15
N ASP A 107 2.82 0.54 -8.02
CA ASP A 107 3.78 1.38 -7.30
C ASP A 107 3.92 0.99 -5.83
N GLN A 108 2.81 0.71 -5.15
CA GLN A 108 2.79 0.20 -3.76
C GLN A 108 3.28 -1.25 -3.62
N GLY A 109 3.59 -1.93 -4.72
CA GLY A 109 4.25 -3.23 -4.69
C GLY A 109 3.33 -4.44 -4.55
N PHE A 110 2.05 -4.31 -4.91
CA PHE A 110 1.09 -5.42 -4.90
C PHE A 110 1.33 -6.40 -6.04
N THR A 111 1.14 -7.68 -5.76
CA THR A 111 1.15 -8.76 -6.75
C THR A 111 -0.16 -8.81 -7.54
N VAL A 112 -0.16 -9.45 -8.72
CA VAL A 112 -1.39 -9.65 -9.52
C VAL A 112 -2.50 -10.33 -8.72
N LYS A 113 -2.14 -11.30 -7.86
CA LYS A 113 -3.08 -11.99 -6.98
C LYS A 113 -3.71 -11.04 -5.97
N GLU A 114 -2.90 -10.22 -5.30
CA GLU A 114 -3.40 -9.23 -4.33
C GLU A 114 -4.24 -8.16 -5.01
N MET A 115 -3.80 -7.63 -6.16
CA MET A 115 -4.57 -6.68 -6.96
C MET A 115 -5.92 -7.25 -7.39
N SER A 116 -5.96 -8.54 -7.76
CA SER A 116 -7.22 -9.22 -8.10
C SER A 116 -8.20 -9.27 -6.93
N SER A 117 -7.68 -9.51 -5.72
CA SER A 117 -8.47 -9.53 -4.49
C SER A 117 -8.93 -8.14 -4.09
N ILE A 118 -8.05 -7.13 -4.21
CA ILE A 118 -8.36 -5.74 -3.87
C ILE A 118 -9.40 -5.17 -4.83
N LEU A 119 -9.25 -5.40 -6.13
CA LEU A 119 -10.14 -4.84 -7.16
C LEU A 119 -11.41 -5.68 -7.38
N GLY A 120 -11.57 -6.82 -6.70
CA GLY A 120 -12.72 -7.72 -6.89
C GLY A 120 -12.84 -8.30 -8.30
N VAL A 121 -11.72 -8.49 -9.02
CA VAL A 121 -11.71 -8.98 -10.41
C VAL A 121 -10.86 -10.24 -10.56
N GLY A 122 -11.08 -11.01 -11.62
CA GLY A 122 -10.21 -12.14 -11.94
C GLY A 122 -8.79 -11.69 -12.31
N GLN A 123 -7.77 -12.48 -11.94
CA GLN A 123 -6.35 -12.20 -12.24
C GLN A 123 -6.10 -11.90 -13.72
N ARG A 124 -6.75 -12.66 -14.61
CA ARG A 124 -6.73 -12.44 -16.07
C ARG A 124 -7.12 -11.00 -16.48
N THR A 125 -8.07 -10.40 -15.77
CA THR A 125 -8.50 -9.02 -16.03
C THR A 125 -7.41 -8.03 -15.62
N VAL A 126 -6.74 -8.26 -14.49
CA VAL A 126 -5.60 -7.44 -14.04
C VAL A 126 -4.46 -7.53 -15.04
N GLU A 127 -4.03 -8.74 -15.41
CA GLU A 127 -2.95 -8.96 -16.40
C GLU A 127 -3.23 -8.27 -17.73
N ARG A 128 -4.45 -8.44 -18.27
CA ARG A 128 -4.85 -7.81 -19.53
C ARG A 128 -4.80 -6.28 -19.44
N ARG A 129 -5.21 -5.70 -18.30
CA ARG A 129 -5.18 -4.24 -18.11
C ARG A 129 -3.76 -3.72 -17.89
N LEU A 130 -2.92 -4.44 -17.16
CA LEU A 130 -1.50 -4.13 -17.04
C LEU A 130 -0.82 -4.09 -18.42
N ALA A 131 -1.06 -5.10 -19.26
CA ALA A 131 -0.54 -5.13 -20.62
C ALA A 131 -1.11 -4.00 -21.50
N ALA A 132 -2.41 -3.70 -21.38
CA ALA A 132 -3.05 -2.62 -22.15
C ALA A 132 -2.53 -1.22 -21.79
N PHE A 133 -2.08 -1.03 -20.54
CA PHE A 133 -1.52 0.23 -20.05
C PHE A 133 0.01 0.25 -20.01
N ASP A 134 0.66 -0.79 -20.54
CA ASP A 134 2.12 -0.98 -20.51
C ASP A 134 2.74 -0.86 -19.09
N LEU A 135 2.02 -1.36 -18.09
CA LEU A 135 2.44 -1.34 -16.70
C LEU A 135 3.18 -2.64 -16.34
N SER A 136 4.47 -2.54 -16.06
CA SER A 136 5.30 -3.66 -15.64
C SER A 136 5.61 -3.62 -14.14
N ILE A 137 5.16 -4.64 -13.40
CA ILE A 137 5.51 -4.84 -11.99
C ILE A 137 7.01 -5.07 -11.84
N LYS A 138 7.61 -5.83 -12.76
CA LYS A 138 9.02 -6.23 -12.70
C LYS A 138 9.96 -5.04 -12.93
N ALA A 139 9.58 -4.13 -13.84
CA ALA A 139 10.38 -2.95 -14.16
C ALA A 139 10.49 -1.95 -13.00
N LYS A 140 9.63 -2.07 -11.99
CA LYS A 140 9.64 -1.20 -10.81
C LYS A 140 10.57 -1.69 -9.70
N TYR A 141 11.10 -2.91 -9.76
CA TYR A 141 12.11 -3.36 -8.79
C TYR A 141 13.44 -2.65 -9.06
N SER A 142 14.07 -2.16 -7.99
CA SER A 142 15.40 -1.56 -8.05
C SER A 142 16.43 -2.63 -8.38
N ASN A 143 17.31 -2.34 -9.33
CA ASN A 143 18.48 -3.17 -9.60
C ASN A 143 19.59 -2.82 -8.60
N ILE A 144 19.46 -3.33 -7.37
CA ILE A 144 20.42 -3.16 -6.28
C ILE A 144 21.29 -4.41 -6.18
N ASN A 145 22.57 -4.23 -5.86
CA ASN A 145 23.49 -5.33 -5.60
C ASN A 145 23.24 -5.94 -4.22
N ASP A 146 23.62 -7.20 -4.03
CA ASP A 146 23.40 -7.91 -2.76
C ASP A 146 24.21 -7.27 -1.61
N GLU A 147 25.42 -6.77 -1.88
CA GLU A 147 26.24 -6.04 -0.89
C GLU A 147 25.58 -4.73 -0.43
N ASP A 148 25.10 -3.91 -1.38
CA ASP A 148 24.41 -2.65 -1.06
C ASP A 148 23.09 -2.92 -0.31
N LEU A 149 22.41 -4.03 -0.65
CA LEU A 149 21.21 -4.46 0.06
C LEU A 149 21.53 -4.86 1.50
N ASP A 150 22.59 -5.63 1.72
CA ASP A 150 23.04 -6.04 3.05
C ASP A 150 23.40 -4.83 3.91
N GLU A 151 24.07 -3.81 3.35
CA GLU A 151 24.36 -2.56 4.06
C GLU A 151 23.07 -1.82 4.48
N LEU A 152 22.10 -1.68 3.58
CA LEU A 152 20.81 -1.04 3.91
C LEU A 152 20.01 -1.82 4.95
N VAL A 153 20.06 -3.16 4.91
CA VAL A 153 19.41 -4.03 5.88
C VAL A 153 20.08 -3.91 7.24
N ASN A 154 21.41 -3.95 7.29
CA ASN A 154 22.18 -3.76 8.52
C ASN A 154 21.94 -2.37 9.13
N ALA A 155 21.89 -1.31 8.31
CA ALA A 155 21.54 0.02 8.78
C ALA A 155 20.14 0.06 9.43
N ALA A 156 19.15 -0.56 8.80
CA ALA A 156 17.79 -0.63 9.34
C ALA A 156 17.68 -1.51 10.61
N GLN A 157 18.48 -2.57 10.72
CA GLN A 157 18.56 -3.40 11.93
C GLN A 157 19.27 -2.69 13.08
N ASN A 158 20.29 -1.88 12.81
CA ASN A 158 20.94 -1.05 13.82
C ASN A 158 19.99 0.02 14.38
N GLU A 159 19.12 0.58 13.53
CA GLU A 159 18.04 1.48 13.97
C GLU A 159 16.96 0.73 14.77
N ASN A 160 16.65 -0.53 14.43
CA ASN A 160 15.67 -1.35 15.14
C ASN A 160 16.01 -2.86 15.05
N SER A 161 16.60 -3.39 16.13
CA SER A 161 17.05 -4.79 16.22
C SER A 161 15.92 -5.83 16.00
N SER A 162 14.67 -5.44 16.23
CA SER A 162 13.49 -6.30 16.06
C SER A 162 12.70 -6.07 14.76
N ILE A 163 13.29 -5.40 13.77
CA ILE A 163 12.58 -5.02 12.54
C ILE A 163 12.15 -6.24 11.73
N GLY A 164 10.84 -6.49 11.65
CA GLY A 164 10.31 -7.58 10.83
C GLY A 164 10.42 -7.31 9.32
N ILE A 165 10.45 -8.38 8.50
CA ILE A 165 10.55 -8.31 7.03
C ILE A 165 9.63 -7.27 6.38
N ARG A 166 8.38 -7.14 6.88
CA ARG A 166 7.42 -6.17 6.35
C ARG A 166 7.85 -4.72 6.63
N MET A 167 8.33 -4.46 7.84
CA MET A 167 8.81 -3.14 8.24
C MET A 167 10.11 -2.79 7.52
N LEU A 168 11.01 -3.76 7.37
CA LEU A 168 12.26 -3.60 6.63
C LEU A 168 11.98 -3.26 5.16
N LYS A 169 11.08 -4.01 4.50
CA LYS A 169 10.62 -3.69 3.14
C LYS A 169 10.04 -2.29 3.05
N GLY A 170 9.23 -1.88 4.04
CA GLY A 170 8.68 -0.54 4.14
C GLY A 170 9.76 0.53 4.23
N SER A 171 10.74 0.37 5.12
CA SER A 171 11.87 1.28 5.32
C SER A 171 12.74 1.43 4.06
N LEU A 172 13.00 0.32 3.34
CA LEU A 172 13.73 0.34 2.08
C LEU A 172 12.93 1.08 0.98
N PHE A 173 11.63 0.80 0.88
CA PHE A 173 10.74 1.48 -0.06
C PHE A 173 10.68 2.99 0.20
N SER A 174 10.65 3.35 1.48
CA SER A 174 10.76 4.70 2.02
C SER A 174 11.99 5.47 1.52
N LYS A 175 13.12 4.76 1.41
CA LYS A 175 14.41 5.28 0.92
C LYS A 175 14.48 5.28 -0.62
N GLY A 176 13.39 4.90 -1.31
CA GLY A 176 13.29 4.82 -2.76
C GLY A 176 13.66 3.46 -3.36
N TYR A 177 13.96 2.46 -2.53
CA TYR A 177 14.37 1.13 -2.99
C TYR A 177 13.20 0.15 -2.99
N ARG A 178 12.85 -0.35 -4.17
CA ARG A 178 11.82 -1.37 -4.31
C ARG A 178 12.46 -2.73 -4.51
N ILE A 179 12.44 -3.53 -3.45
CA ILE A 179 13.17 -4.81 -3.41
C ILE A 179 12.19 -5.97 -3.26
N GLN A 180 12.52 -7.09 -3.88
CA GLN A 180 11.71 -8.30 -3.79
C GLN A 180 11.77 -8.86 -2.36
N ARG A 181 10.63 -9.38 -1.88
CA ARG A 181 10.55 -9.97 -0.52
C ARG A 181 11.56 -11.09 -0.33
N GLU A 182 11.76 -11.92 -1.35
CA GLU A 182 12.72 -13.03 -1.28
C GLU A 182 14.17 -12.54 -1.20
N GLN A 183 14.53 -11.46 -1.90
CA GLN A 183 15.87 -10.85 -1.78
C GLN A 183 16.11 -10.31 -0.36
N ILE A 184 15.14 -9.59 0.21
CA ILE A 184 15.22 -9.11 1.61
C ILE A 184 15.36 -10.29 2.58
N LYS A 185 14.59 -11.36 2.35
CA LYS A 185 14.64 -12.57 3.17
C LYS A 185 15.98 -13.31 3.03
N GLN A 186 16.59 -13.31 1.84
CA GLN A 186 17.91 -13.88 1.61
C GLN A 186 18.99 -13.07 2.33
N SER A 187 18.99 -11.74 2.15
CA SER A 187 19.88 -10.82 2.88
C SER A 187 19.78 -11.01 4.40
N LEU A 188 18.57 -11.10 4.96
CA LEU A 188 18.37 -11.37 6.40
C LEU A 188 18.89 -12.74 6.87
N ARG A 189 18.95 -13.74 5.99
CA ARG A 189 19.49 -15.07 6.33
C ARG A 189 21.01 -15.09 6.25
N THR A 190 21.59 -14.29 5.36
CA THR A 190 23.03 -14.16 5.16
C THR A 190 23.69 -13.28 6.23
N ASN A 191 22.95 -12.37 6.87
CA ASN A 191 23.41 -11.55 8.00
C ASN A 191 23.04 -12.18 9.36
N PRO A 192 23.91 -12.98 10.01
CA PRO A 192 23.63 -13.65 11.29
C PRO A 192 23.64 -12.72 12.52
N ASN A 193 23.92 -11.42 12.39
CA ASN A 193 24.06 -10.50 13.52
C ASN A 193 22.73 -10.19 14.25
N GLY A 194 21.58 -10.64 13.75
CA GLY A 194 20.29 -10.56 14.46
C GLY A 194 20.05 -11.67 15.50
N ALA A 195 20.99 -12.59 15.71
CA ALA A 195 20.83 -13.71 16.66
C ALA A 195 21.63 -13.57 17.96
N VAL A 196 22.50 -12.56 18.11
CA VAL A 196 23.33 -12.40 19.31
C VAL A 196 23.54 -10.92 19.63
N GLN A 197 22.66 -10.32 20.43
CA GLN A 197 23.01 -9.61 21.67
C GLN A 197 21.78 -9.17 22.46
#